data_AF-A0A392R4I0-F1
#
_entry.id   AF-A0A392R4I0-F1
#
_cell.length_a   1.000
_cell.length_b   1.000
_cell.length_c   1.000
_cell.angle_alpha   90.00
_cell.angle_beta   90.00
_cell.angle_gamma   90.00
#
_symmetry.space_group_name_H-M   'P 1'
#
loop_
_entity.id
_entity.type
_entity.pdbx_description
1 polymer ?
#
loop_
_entity_poly.entity_id
_entity_poly.type
_entity_poly.pdbx_seq_one_letter_code
_entity_poly.pdbx_strand_id
1 'polypeptide(L)'
;MTVALRSKHKLRFINGSLPRPSDDDHDSIAWDRCNTMIMSWISNAVEPEISQSILWMDTASEIWQDLQERFYQGDIFRISDIQEEIYTLKQ
;
A
#
# COMPACT_ATOMS: atom_id res chain seq x y z
N MET A 1 -5.44 3.56 7.00
CA MET A 1 -3.95 3.61 7.03
C MET A 1 -3.36 4.92 6.51
N THR A 2 -3.78 5.42 5.34
CA THR A 2 -3.24 6.64 4.69
C THR A 2 -3.24 7.89 5.58
N VAL A 3 -4.32 8.15 6.34
CA VAL A 3 -4.42 9.31 7.24
C VAL A 3 -3.41 9.23 8.38
N ALA A 4 -3.24 8.04 8.98
CA ALA A 4 -2.29 7.80 10.07
C ALA A 4 -0.83 7.91 9.61
N LEU A 5 -0.51 7.48 8.39
CA LEU A 5 0.82 7.65 7.81
C LEU A 5 1.09 9.11 7.45
N ARG A 6 0.08 9.82 6.94
CA ARG A 6 0.19 11.25 6.59
C ARG A 6 0.45 12.11 7.83
N SER A 7 -0.25 11.86 8.95
CA SER A 7 -0.02 12.61 10.19
C SER A 7 1.38 12.39 10.78
N LYS A 8 2.04 11.27 10.44
CA LYS A 8 3.42 10.94 10.87
C LYS A 8 4.48 11.26 9.82
N HIS A 9 4.14 11.90 8.70
CA HIS A 9 5.04 12.14 7.57
C HIS A 9 5.66 10.87 6.96
N LYS A 10 4.98 9.73 7.08
CA LYS A 10 5.45 8.42 6.61
C LYS A 10 4.80 7.94 5.31
N LEU A 11 3.93 8.77 4.73
CA LEU A 11 3.24 8.43 3.47
C LEU A 11 4.22 8.12 2.33
N ARG A 12 5.39 8.75 2.33
CA ARG A 12 6.38 8.57 1.26
C ARG A 12 7.04 7.19 1.20
N PHE A 13 6.93 6.40 2.28
CA PHE A 13 7.44 5.03 2.33
C PHE A 13 6.52 4.04 1.60
N ILE A 14 5.21 4.29 1.59
CA ILE A 14 4.24 3.37 0.95
C ILE A 14 3.98 3.71 -0.52
N ASN A 15 4.17 4.97 -0.94
CA ASN A 15 3.99 5.39 -2.32
C ASN A 15 5.28 5.30 -3.17
N GLY A 16 6.38 4.79 -2.60
CA GLY A 16 7.68 4.67 -3.27
C GLY A 16 8.41 5.99 -3.57
N SER A 17 7.87 7.15 -3.17
CA SER A 17 8.51 8.45 -3.45
C SER A 17 9.74 8.74 -2.59
N LEU A 18 10.01 7.93 -1.58
CA LEU A 18 11.23 7.98 -0.77
C LEU A 18 12.01 6.67 -0.97
N PRO A 19 12.87 6.57 -2.01
CA PRO A 19 13.69 5.38 -2.23
C PRO A 19 14.68 5.18 -1.08
N ARG A 20 15.12 3.94 -0.89
CA ARG A 20 16.14 3.62 0.10
C ARG A 20 17.45 4.35 -0.25
N PRO A 21 18.06 5.08 0.70
CA PRO A 21 19.39 5.68 0.51
C PRO A 21 20.48 4.63 0.28
N SER A 22 21.66 5.07 -0.14
CA SER A 22 22.85 4.21 -0.16
C SER A 22 23.22 3.78 1.27
N ASP A 23 23.87 2.62 1.42
CA ASP A 23 24.33 2.12 2.72
C ASP A 23 25.32 3.07 3.42
N ASP A 24 26.05 3.88 2.63
CA ASP A 24 26.99 4.88 3.15
C ASP A 24 26.28 6.16 3.66
N ASP A 25 24.98 6.31 3.39
CA ASP A 25 24.20 7.44 3.86
C ASP A 25 23.88 7.28 5.35
N HIS A 26 24.05 8.35 6.11
CA HIS A 26 23.67 8.42 7.52
C HIS A 26 22.19 8.05 7.75
N ASP A 27 21.32 8.35 6.79
CA ASP A 27 19.88 8.13 6.91
C ASP A 27 19.44 6.71 6.52
N SER A 28 20.34 5.85 6.02
CA SER A 28 20.04 4.47 5.62
C SER A 28 19.40 3.65 6.77
N ILE A 29 20.04 3.65 7.94
CA ILE A 29 19.56 2.93 9.13
C ILE A 29 18.22 3.50 9.61
N ALA A 30 18.05 4.82 9.55
CA ALA A 30 16.79 5.47 9.95
C ALA A 30 15.65 5.13 8.98
N TRP A 31 15.97 5.05 7.69
CA TRP A 31 15.05 4.62 6.64
C TRP A 31 14.64 3.16 6.87
N ASP A 32 15.59 2.25 7.07
CA ASP A 32 15.32 0.82 7.29
C ASP A 32 14.41 0.61 8.51
N ARG A 33 14.70 1.29 9.62
CA ARG A 33 13.83 1.26 10.82
C ARG A 33 12.41 1.75 10.53
N CYS A 34 12.27 2.82 9.76
CA CYS A 34 10.95 3.34 9.41
C CYS A 34 10.20 2.40 8.48
N ASN A 35 10.88 1.84 7.47
CA ASN A 35 10.33 0.87 6.55
C ASN A 35 9.83 -0.38 7.30
N THR A 36 10.67 -1.01 8.11
CA THR A 36 10.32 -2.20 8.91
C THR A 36 9.14 -1.94 9.85
N MET A 37 9.09 -0.76 10.49
CA MET A 37 7.95 -0.42 11.35
C MET A 37 6.65 -0.32 10.55
N ILE A 38 6.68 0.27 9.36
CA ILE A 38 5.48 0.37 8.51
C ILE A 38 5.07 -1.02 8.01
N MET A 39 6.02 -1.87 7.61
CA MET A 39 5.74 -3.27 7.25
C MET A 39 5.02 -3.98 8.40
N SER A 40 5.50 -3.82 9.65
CA SER A 40 4.83 -4.40 10.82
C SER A 40 3.41 -3.87 11.01
N TRP A 41 3.15 -2.59 10.75
CA TRP A 41 1.80 -2.03 10.82
C TRP A 41 0.88 -2.63 9.77
N ILE A 42 1.39 -2.85 8.55
CA ILE A 42 0.62 -3.46 7.48
C ILE A 42 0.33 -4.92 7.81
N SER A 43 1.34 -5.71 8.19
CA SER A 43 1.20 -7.13 8.53
C SER A 43 0.24 -7.38 9.70
N ASN A 44 0.15 -6.45 10.65
CA ASN A 44 -0.79 -6.51 11.78
C ASN A 44 -2.19 -5.97 11.44
N ALA A 45 -2.36 -5.25 10.33
CA ALA A 45 -3.63 -4.67 9.91
C ALA A 45 -4.41 -5.55 8.92
N VAL A 46 -3.78 -6.60 8.39
CA VAL A 46 -4.38 -7.55 7.45
C VAL A 46 -4.66 -8.89 8.14
N GLU A 47 -5.51 -9.71 7.53
CA GLU A 47 -5.76 -11.07 8.01
C GLU A 47 -4.48 -11.92 7.96
N PRO A 48 -4.33 -12.92 8.84
CA PRO A 48 -3.12 -13.76 8.91
C PRO A 48 -2.73 -14.40 7.58
N GLU A 49 -3.72 -14.84 6.79
CA GLU A 49 -3.51 -15.45 5.47
C GLU A 49 -2.89 -14.46 4.47
N ILE A 50 -3.38 -13.21 4.48
CA ILE A 50 -2.83 -12.12 3.68
C ILE A 50 -1.43 -11.76 4.17
N SER A 51 -1.23 -11.71 5.50
CA SER A 51 0.06 -11.41 6.14
C SER A 51 1.16 -12.39 5.72
N GLN A 52 0.85 -13.68 5.60
CA GLN A 52 1.81 -14.67 5.08
C GLN A 52 2.20 -14.42 3.63
N SER A 53 1.30 -13.90 2.82
CA SER A 53 1.54 -13.66 1.39
C SER A 53 2.47 -12.46 1.10
N ILE A 54 2.63 -11.56 2.08
CA ILE A 54 3.46 -10.34 1.95
C ILE A 54 4.80 -10.44 2.70
N LEU A 55 5.07 -11.58 3.35
CA LEU A 55 6.26 -11.77 4.21
C LEU A 55 7.59 -11.79 3.44
N TRP A 56 7.53 -12.05 2.14
CA TRP A 56 8.69 -12.17 1.25
C TRP A 56 9.11 -10.84 0.62
N MET A 57 8.40 -9.75 0.91
CA MET A 57 8.65 -8.44 0.33
C MET A 57 9.61 -7.65 1.20
N ASP A 58 10.48 -6.87 0.58
CA ASP A 58 11.59 -6.19 1.27
C ASP A 58 11.19 -4.78 1.73
N THR A 59 10.17 -4.19 1.09
CA THR A 59 9.75 -2.82 1.37
C THR A 59 8.27 -2.67 1.67
N ALA A 60 7.93 -1.69 2.53
CA ALA A 60 6.56 -1.30 2.77
C ALA A 60 5.84 -0.82 1.49
N SER A 61 6.59 -0.25 0.54
CA SER A 61 6.07 0.13 -0.78
C SER A 61 5.63 -1.08 -1.60
N GLU A 62 6.44 -2.13 -1.65
CA GLU A 62 6.10 -3.37 -2.38
C GLU A 62 4.86 -4.03 -1.78
N ILE A 63 4.83 -4.18 -0.45
CA ILE A 63 3.66 -4.70 0.26
C ILE A 63 2.41 -3.88 -0.06
N TRP A 64 2.53 -2.56 0.03
CA TRP A 64 1.39 -1.68 -0.22
C TRP A 64 0.89 -1.79 -1.67
N GLN A 65 1.81 -1.82 -2.64
CA GLN A 65 1.46 -1.96 -4.05
C GLN A 65 0.79 -3.30 -4.35
N ASP A 66 1.34 -4.41 -3.85
CA ASP A 66 0.76 -5.74 -4.05
C ASP A 66 -0.65 -5.87 -3.44
N LEU A 67 -0.83 -5.35 -2.22
CA LEU A 67 -2.15 -5.30 -1.61
C LEU A 67 -3.13 -4.44 -2.41
N GLN A 68 -2.66 -3.32 -2.98
CA GLN A 68 -3.48 -2.53 -3.89
C GLN A 68 -3.81 -3.35 -5.16
N GLU A 69 -2.85 -3.95 -5.83
CA GLU A 69 -3.13 -4.70 -7.07
C GLU A 69 -4.08 -5.89 -6.84
N ARG A 70 -3.97 -6.58 -5.70
CA ARG A 70 -4.82 -7.74 -5.37
C ARG A 70 -6.22 -7.35 -4.90
N PHE A 71 -6.34 -6.33 -4.06
CA PHE A 71 -7.59 -6.02 -3.34
C PHE A 71 -8.18 -4.66 -3.68
N TYR A 72 -7.37 -3.73 -4.20
CA TYR A 72 -7.85 -2.47 -4.76
C TYR A 72 -8.30 -2.69 -6.20
N GLN A 73 -9.35 -3.47 -6.36
CA GLN A 73 -10.24 -3.34 -7.50
C GLN A 73 -11.10 -2.12 -7.20
N GLY A 74 -10.60 -0.92 -7.51
CA GLY A 74 -11.45 0.28 -7.48
C GLY A 74 -12.72 -0.08 -8.23
N ASP A 75 -13.88 0.06 -7.59
CA ASP A 75 -15.12 -0.72 -7.79
C ASP A 75 -15.52 -0.96 -9.26
N ILE A 76 -14.76 -1.74 -10.02
CA ILE A 76 -14.83 -1.83 -11.50
C ILE A 76 -16.14 -2.51 -11.88
N PHE A 77 -16.57 -3.48 -11.06
CA PHE A 77 -17.88 -4.10 -11.17
C PHE A 77 -18.96 -3.06 -10.95
N ARG A 78 -18.93 -2.28 -9.86
CA ARG A 78 -19.92 -1.20 -9.68
C ARG A 78 -19.85 -0.10 -10.72
N ILE A 79 -18.67 0.25 -11.20
CA ILE A 79 -18.48 1.23 -12.29
C ILE A 79 -19.12 0.67 -13.56
N SER A 80 -18.92 -0.61 -13.86
CA SER A 80 -19.54 -1.27 -15.01
C SER A 80 -21.06 -1.37 -14.84
N ASP A 81 -21.55 -1.77 -13.66
CA ASP A 81 -22.98 -1.82 -13.34
C ASP A 81 -23.64 -0.44 -13.48
N ILE A 82 -23.00 0.61 -12.96
CA ILE A 82 -23.48 2.00 -13.08
C ILE A 82 -23.45 2.44 -14.55
N GLN A 83 -22.41 2.08 -15.32
CA GLN A 83 -22.37 2.39 -16.74
C GLN A 83 -23.51 1.69 -17.49
N GLU A 84 -23.80 0.42 -17.19
CA GLU A 84 -24.90 -0.34 -17.76
C GLU A 84 -26.28 0.24 -17.38
N GLU A 85 -26.48 0.63 -16.12
CA GLU A 85 -27.68 1.37 -15.67
C GLU A 85 -27.85 2.69 -16.43
N ILE A 86 -26.76 3.44 -16.66
CA ILE A 86 -26.81 4.69 -17.43
C ILE A 86 -27.18 4.44 -18.90
N TYR A 87 -26.69 3.36 -19.51
CA TYR A 87 -27.03 3.00 -20.89
C TYR A 87 -28.49 2.58 -21.02
N THR A 88 -28.99 1.77 -20.09
CA THR A 88 -30.38 1.29 -20.07
C THR A 88 -31.39 2.40 -19.73
N LEU A 89 -31.03 3.38 -18.91
CA LEU A 89 -31.86 4.56 -18.62
C LEU A 89 -31.97 5.57 -19.77
N LYS A 90 -31.12 5.48 -20.79
CA LYS A 90 -31.11 6.39 -21.96
C LYS A 90 -31.86 5.84 -23.18
N GLN A 91 -32.54 4.71 -23.06
CA GLN A 91 -33.33 4.06 -24.11
C GLN A 91 -34.83 4.31 -23.91
#